data_AF-A0A070A0D2-F1
#
_entry.id   AF-A0A070A0D2-F1
#
_cell.length_a   1.000
_cell.length_b   1.000
_cell.length_c   1.000
_cell.angle_alpha   90.00
_cell.angle_beta   90.00
_cell.angle_gamma   90.00
#
_symmetry.space_group_name_H-M   'P 1'
#
loop_
_entity.id
_entity.type
_entity.pdbx_description
1 polymer ?
#
loop_
_entity_poly.entity_id
_entity_poly.type
_entity_poly.pdbx_seq_one_letter_code
_entity_poly.pdbx_strand_id
1 'polypeptide(L)'
;MRILSLLCRFFICSSPLFLQPASLLAASPAITTKGLAAAVMHADSGAILKEKNLDQKIFPASMTKIATALLILRKHPDVLTRFITIRREPLTSITPQAKQQSGYRSPPHWLETDGVAIQLKSKEEVSGWDLFHALLISSANDAANVLADACCQSVPAFMHQLNDFLKEIGCQNTHFNSPHGLHHPDHYTTARDLAIIMKEALKEPLFCQVIRTASYTMESTNLSPERTLSSTNRLLSSSSTYFYPPCLGGKTGTTKSAGKNIVFAAEKNNRSIIVVAAGYFGPAAQLYQDAIAVCEDLFNEQLLRCFLLPPASQYSVKTKFGPITAPVSQGIYYDFYPSEGDPLLSLSLESSKIAFPIRQGDLLGHWILSSPSGEKVHSIPFLAESDILPSFKQRILLTSLRILTSYRTYVLILLFFLLNRKKKHSRATKTFSNPFFS
;
A
#
# COMPACT_ATOMS: atom_id res chain seq x y z
N MET A 1 -77.92 -8.70 6.40
CA MET A 1 -77.36 -7.65 7.28
C MET A 1 -76.52 -8.36 8.35
N ARG A 2 -75.20 -8.09 8.40
CA ARG A 2 -74.51 -7.49 9.57
C ARG A 2 -74.57 -8.40 10.81
N ILE A 3 -73.50 -9.03 11.33
CA ILE A 3 -72.31 -8.43 11.97
C ILE A 3 -71.37 -9.57 12.49
N LEU A 4 -70.05 -9.35 12.36
CA LEU A 4 -68.87 -9.66 13.21
C LEU A 4 -68.97 -10.72 14.33
N SER A 5 -67.93 -11.43 14.79
CA SER A 5 -66.46 -11.41 14.60
C SER A 5 -65.84 -12.48 15.53
N LEU A 6 -64.79 -13.20 15.07
CA LEU A 6 -63.50 -13.41 15.76
C LEU A 6 -62.77 -14.58 15.07
N LEU A 7 -61.78 -14.28 14.22
CA LEU A 7 -60.76 -15.24 13.81
C LEU A 7 -59.41 -14.51 13.79
N CYS A 8 -58.45 -15.10 14.51
CA CYS A 8 -57.08 -14.69 14.69
C CYS A 8 -56.38 -14.36 13.36
N ARG A 9 -55.76 -13.18 13.29
CA ARG A 9 -54.79 -12.84 12.25
C ARG A 9 -53.40 -13.21 12.73
N PHE A 10 -52.80 -14.23 12.11
CA PHE A 10 -51.35 -14.39 12.09
C PHE A 10 -50.77 -13.36 11.11
N PHE A 11 -50.07 -12.36 11.64
CA PHE A 11 -49.18 -11.50 10.85
C PHE A 11 -47.81 -12.19 10.80
N ILE A 12 -47.45 -12.76 9.65
CA ILE A 12 -46.08 -13.19 9.36
C ILE A 12 -45.35 -11.95 8.86
N CYS A 13 -44.54 -11.35 9.73
CA CYS A 13 -43.66 -10.24 9.41
C CYS A 13 -42.36 -10.83 8.80
N SER A 14 -42.25 -10.85 7.48
CA SER A 14 -41.02 -11.27 6.78
C SER A 14 -40.05 -10.09 6.67
N SER A 15 -39.19 -9.92 7.66
CA SER A 15 -38.01 -9.06 7.56
C SER A 15 -36.91 -9.75 6.74
N PRO A 16 -36.27 -9.07 5.77
CA PRO A 16 -35.12 -9.63 5.07
C PRO A 16 -33.95 -9.70 6.05
N LEU A 17 -33.49 -10.93 6.33
CA LEU A 17 -32.26 -11.19 7.08
C LEU A 17 -31.09 -10.72 6.19
N PHE A 18 -30.54 -9.54 6.46
CA PHE A 18 -29.25 -9.16 5.93
C PHE A 18 -28.19 -9.99 6.65
N LEU A 19 -27.77 -11.11 6.05
CA LEU A 19 -26.51 -11.74 6.43
C LEU A 19 -25.39 -10.78 6.05
N GLN A 20 -24.83 -10.08 7.05
CA GLN A 20 -23.50 -9.51 6.90
C GLN A 20 -22.53 -10.68 6.73
N PRO A 21 -21.64 -10.68 5.72
CA PRO A 21 -20.55 -11.63 5.70
C PRO A 21 -19.70 -11.35 6.94
N ALA A 22 -19.66 -12.31 7.86
CA ALA A 22 -18.62 -12.34 8.87
C ALA A 22 -17.29 -12.37 8.10
N SER A 23 -16.51 -11.30 8.20
CA SER A 23 -15.14 -11.30 7.73
C SER A 23 -14.39 -12.35 8.54
N LEU A 24 -14.28 -13.56 8.00
CA LEU A 24 -13.23 -14.48 8.41
C LEU A 24 -11.92 -13.74 8.13
N LEU A 25 -11.30 -13.22 9.19
CA LEU A 25 -9.87 -12.91 9.17
C LEU A 25 -9.19 -14.26 8.92
N ALA A 26 -8.96 -14.59 7.65
CA ALA A 26 -8.13 -15.72 7.29
C ALA A 26 -6.79 -15.49 7.99
N ALA A 27 -6.42 -16.39 8.91
CA ALA A 27 -5.11 -16.33 9.55
C ALA A 27 -4.07 -16.35 8.44
N SER A 28 -3.15 -15.38 8.44
CA SER A 28 -2.09 -15.31 7.44
C SER A 28 -1.29 -16.62 7.46
N PRO A 29 -0.90 -17.16 6.30
CA PRO A 29 -0.21 -18.45 6.23
C PRO A 29 1.07 -18.46 7.07
N ALA A 30 1.28 -19.57 7.79
CA ALA A 30 2.41 -19.74 8.70
C ALA A 30 3.75 -19.84 7.94
N ILE A 31 4.80 -19.23 8.49
CA ILE A 31 6.17 -19.32 8.00
C ILE A 31 6.93 -20.39 8.80
N THR A 32 7.63 -21.28 8.09
CA THR A 32 8.58 -22.20 8.71
C THR A 32 9.98 -21.58 8.70
N THR A 33 10.42 -21.01 9.83
CA THR A 33 11.80 -20.52 10.03
C THR A 33 12.41 -21.06 11.33
N LYS A 34 13.73 -20.95 11.47
CA LYS A 34 14.47 -21.27 12.71
C LYS A 34 14.37 -20.19 13.78
N GLY A 35 14.04 -18.94 13.40
CA GLY A 35 13.85 -17.83 14.33
C GLY A 35 12.67 -18.02 15.27
N LEU A 36 12.64 -17.25 16.36
CA LEU A 36 11.52 -17.23 17.31
C LEU A 36 10.26 -16.62 16.69
N ALA A 37 10.40 -15.53 15.91
CA ALA A 37 9.30 -14.82 15.31
C ALA A 37 9.65 -14.31 13.90
N ALA A 38 8.64 -14.19 13.05
CA ALA A 38 8.78 -13.65 11.70
C ALA A 38 7.48 -12.97 11.22
N ALA A 39 7.63 -12.01 10.32
CA ALA A 39 6.53 -11.35 9.64
C ALA A 39 6.93 -11.03 8.20
N VAL A 40 6.00 -11.20 7.27
CA VAL A 40 6.06 -10.65 5.92
C VAL A 40 4.85 -9.75 5.75
N MET A 41 5.10 -8.46 5.54
CA MET A 41 4.06 -7.45 5.40
C MET A 41 4.15 -6.82 4.00
N HIS A 42 3.01 -6.64 3.34
CA HIS A 42 2.95 -5.80 2.14
C HIS A 42 3.27 -4.35 2.52
N ALA A 43 4.27 -3.74 1.89
CA ALA A 43 4.82 -2.45 2.31
C ALA A 43 3.78 -1.31 2.24
N ASP A 44 2.95 -1.26 1.20
CA ASP A 44 1.95 -0.17 1.06
C ASP A 44 0.70 -0.38 1.93
N SER A 45 0.00 -1.50 1.73
CA SER A 45 -1.26 -1.78 2.44
C SER A 45 -1.05 -2.08 3.93
N GLY A 46 0.09 -2.66 4.31
CA GLY A 46 0.35 -3.15 5.66
C GLY A 46 -0.32 -4.50 5.96
N ALA A 47 -0.88 -5.17 4.96
CA ALA A 47 -1.42 -6.52 5.11
C ALA A 47 -0.31 -7.50 5.49
N ILE A 48 -0.57 -8.37 6.46
CA ILE A 48 0.35 -9.46 6.81
C ILE A 48 0.12 -10.60 5.82
N LEU A 49 1.14 -10.87 5.00
CA LEU A 49 1.11 -11.90 3.96
C LEU A 49 1.48 -13.28 4.51
N LYS A 50 2.48 -13.33 5.41
CA LYS A 50 2.90 -14.54 6.11
C LYS A 50 3.39 -14.19 7.52
N GLU A 51 3.27 -15.10 8.48
CA GLU A 51 3.74 -14.85 9.85
C GLU A 51 4.27 -16.08 10.60
N LYS A 52 5.00 -15.83 11.68
CA LYS A 52 5.29 -16.80 12.74
C LYS A 52 5.37 -16.07 14.06
N ASN A 53 4.55 -16.45 15.04
CA ASN A 53 4.55 -15.88 16.40
C ASN A 53 4.52 -14.33 16.37
N LEU A 54 3.61 -13.77 15.56
CA LEU A 54 3.65 -12.37 15.14
C LEU A 54 3.64 -11.37 16.30
N ASP A 55 2.87 -11.68 17.35
CA ASP A 55 2.69 -10.86 18.55
C ASP A 55 3.50 -11.37 19.76
N GLN A 56 4.38 -12.36 19.56
CA GLN A 56 5.28 -12.81 20.62
C GLN A 56 6.27 -11.70 20.97
N LYS A 57 6.43 -11.44 22.28
CA LYS A 57 7.46 -10.51 22.77
C LYS A 57 8.86 -11.02 22.43
N ILE A 58 9.64 -10.16 21.81
CA ILE A 58 11.04 -10.37 21.45
C ILE A 58 11.87 -9.18 21.89
N PHE A 59 13.18 -9.38 22.04
CA PHE A 59 14.12 -8.29 22.26
C PHE A 59 14.52 -7.69 20.88
N PRO A 60 14.32 -6.39 20.64
CA PRO A 60 14.56 -5.76 19.33
C PRO A 60 16.04 -5.64 18.97
N ALA A 61 16.94 -5.67 19.97
CA ALA A 61 18.33 -5.28 19.80
C ALA A 61 18.44 -3.95 19.01
N SER A 62 19.39 -3.84 18.08
CA SER A 62 19.57 -2.62 17.27
C SER A 62 18.46 -2.32 16.25
N MET A 63 17.43 -3.16 16.09
CA MET A 63 16.25 -2.80 15.27
C MET A 63 15.49 -1.60 15.85
N THR A 64 15.64 -1.36 17.16
CA THR A 64 15.22 -0.15 17.89
C THR A 64 15.60 1.14 17.17
N LYS A 65 16.77 1.17 16.53
CA LYS A 65 17.31 2.36 15.88
C LYS A 65 16.46 2.85 14.70
N ILE A 66 15.60 2.00 14.13
CA ILE A 66 14.62 2.43 13.12
C ILE A 66 13.60 3.38 13.75
N ALA A 67 13.06 3.04 14.92
CA ALA A 67 12.12 3.92 15.62
C ALA A 67 12.79 5.22 16.09
N THR A 68 14.03 5.12 16.59
CA THR A 68 14.85 6.30 16.93
C THR A 68 15.00 7.23 15.73
N ALA A 69 15.39 6.68 14.56
CA ALA A 69 15.55 7.45 13.34
C ALA A 69 14.22 8.06 12.85
N LEU A 70 13.13 7.28 12.90
CA LEU A 70 11.81 7.72 12.49
C LEU A 70 11.29 8.89 13.35
N LEU A 71 11.47 8.81 14.67
CA LEU A 71 11.10 9.90 15.58
C LEU A 71 11.89 11.18 15.26
N ILE A 72 13.21 11.05 15.05
CA ILE A 72 14.06 12.18 14.68
C ILE A 72 13.55 12.85 13.41
N LEU A 73 13.31 12.07 12.35
CA LEU A 73 12.84 12.60 11.07
C LEU A 73 11.48 13.33 11.19
N ARG A 74 10.55 12.78 11.97
CA ARG A 74 9.18 13.33 12.06
C ARG A 74 9.02 14.46 13.07
N LYS A 75 9.80 14.48 14.15
CA LYS A 75 9.60 15.41 15.27
C LYS A 75 10.79 16.34 15.53
N HIS A 76 11.99 15.98 15.07
CA HIS A 76 13.23 16.73 15.31
C HIS A 76 14.13 16.86 14.06
N PRO A 77 13.60 17.15 12.86
CA PRO A 77 14.40 17.12 11.62
C PRO A 77 15.53 18.17 11.59
N ASP A 78 15.39 19.27 12.34
CA ASP A 78 16.39 20.34 12.45
C ASP A 78 17.72 19.85 13.04
N VAL A 79 17.68 18.77 13.85
CA VAL A 79 18.88 18.17 14.44
C VAL A 79 19.83 17.66 13.35
N LEU A 80 19.29 17.25 12.19
CA LEU A 80 20.04 16.67 11.09
C LEU A 80 20.77 17.73 10.25
N THR A 81 20.33 18.99 10.30
CA THR A 81 20.87 20.07 9.46
C THR A 81 21.94 20.93 10.15
N ARG A 82 22.31 20.59 11.39
CA ARG A 82 23.27 21.37 12.19
C ARG A 82 24.40 20.52 12.75
N PHE A 83 25.47 21.20 13.15
CA PHE A 83 26.52 20.59 13.98
C PHE A 83 26.04 20.44 15.43
N ILE A 84 26.47 19.36 16.06
CA ILE A 84 26.16 18.99 17.43
C ILE A 84 27.47 18.91 18.20
N THR A 85 27.62 19.75 19.22
CA THR A 85 28.72 19.64 20.19
C THR A 85 28.37 18.56 21.21
N ILE A 86 29.15 17.49 21.23
CA ILE A 86 28.82 16.29 22.00
C ILE A 86 29.04 16.51 23.50
N ARG A 87 27.98 16.30 24.28
CA ARG A 87 28.05 16.32 25.75
C ARG A 87 28.64 15.02 26.29
N ARG A 88 29.19 15.08 27.51
CA ARG A 88 29.74 13.90 28.19
C ARG A 88 28.68 12.88 28.59
N GLU A 89 27.49 13.34 29.01
CA GLU A 89 26.41 12.49 29.52
C GLU A 89 26.02 11.33 28.57
N PRO A 90 25.71 11.55 27.28
CA PRO A 90 25.30 10.48 26.36
C PRO A 90 26.39 9.44 26.06
N LEU A 91 27.64 9.73 26.44
CA LEU A 91 28.81 8.86 26.26
C LEU A 91 29.13 8.02 27.50
N THR A 92 28.35 8.16 28.58
CA THR A 92 28.56 7.39 29.81
C THR A 92 28.44 5.89 29.54
N SER A 93 29.39 5.11 30.06
CA SER A 93 29.47 3.67 29.81
C SER A 93 29.58 2.86 31.10
N ILE A 94 29.20 1.58 30.98
CA ILE A 94 29.24 0.57 32.02
C ILE A 94 29.65 -0.77 31.41
N THR A 95 30.27 -1.67 32.18
CA THR A 95 30.53 -3.02 31.68
C THR A 95 29.23 -3.83 31.66
N PRO A 96 29.05 -4.75 30.68
CA PRO A 96 27.88 -5.63 30.65
C PRO A 96 27.69 -6.41 31.95
N GLN A 97 28.80 -6.87 32.55
CA GLN A 97 28.80 -7.59 33.81
C GLN A 97 28.25 -6.71 34.95
N ALA A 98 28.73 -5.48 35.11
CA ALA A 98 28.25 -4.58 36.15
C ALA A 98 26.77 -4.23 35.96
N LYS A 99 26.34 -4.01 34.70
CA LYS A 99 24.94 -3.75 34.35
C LYS A 99 24.05 -4.93 34.77
N GLN A 100 24.44 -6.16 34.44
CA GLN A 100 23.73 -7.37 34.84
C GLN A 100 23.73 -7.60 36.36
N GLN A 101 24.88 -7.44 37.03
CA GLN A 101 25.01 -7.60 38.49
C GLN A 101 24.17 -6.58 39.26
N SER A 102 23.99 -5.36 38.73
CA SER A 102 23.10 -4.35 39.31
C SER A 102 21.61 -4.67 39.13
N GLY A 103 21.27 -5.74 38.39
CA GLY A 103 19.90 -6.03 38.00
C GLY A 103 19.32 -4.98 37.05
N TYR A 104 20.14 -4.41 36.16
CA TYR A 104 19.75 -3.37 35.20
C TYR A 104 19.22 -2.07 35.84
N ARG A 105 19.63 -1.73 37.07
CA ARG A 105 19.23 -0.49 37.75
C ARG A 105 19.97 0.77 37.26
N SER A 106 21.10 0.57 36.58
CA SER A 106 21.82 1.68 35.93
C SER A 106 20.98 2.24 34.78
N PRO A 107 21.09 3.54 34.44
CA PRO A 107 20.33 4.11 33.33
C PRO A 107 20.45 3.26 32.06
N PRO A 108 19.34 2.81 31.45
CA PRO A 108 19.37 1.81 30.38
C PRO A 108 20.10 2.26 29.11
N HIS A 109 20.22 3.59 28.91
CA HIS A 109 20.95 4.21 27.81
C HIS A 109 22.45 4.28 28.03
N TRP A 110 22.98 3.92 29.20
CA TRP A 110 24.43 3.84 29.35
C TRP A 110 25.01 2.81 28.39
N LEU A 111 26.06 3.23 27.69
CA LEU A 111 26.75 2.42 26.70
C LEU A 111 27.41 1.23 27.38
N GLU A 112 27.49 0.11 26.66
CA GLU A 112 28.26 -1.04 27.10
C GLU A 112 29.67 -0.98 26.52
N THR A 113 30.68 -1.33 27.32
CA THR A 113 32.10 -1.24 26.92
C THR A 113 32.48 -2.14 25.75
N ASP A 114 31.70 -3.18 25.47
CA ASP A 114 31.82 -4.07 24.29
C ASP A 114 30.73 -3.80 23.23
N GLY A 115 29.95 -2.72 23.41
CA GLY A 115 28.91 -2.30 22.49
C GLY A 115 29.48 -1.62 21.24
N VAL A 116 28.70 -1.66 20.15
CA VAL A 116 29.07 -1.01 18.90
C VAL A 116 29.00 0.52 19.05
N ALA A 117 30.10 1.20 18.77
CA ALA A 117 30.24 2.65 18.85
C ALA A 117 31.23 3.14 17.79
N ILE A 118 31.11 4.41 17.38
CA ILE A 118 32.07 5.07 16.49
C ILE A 118 33.09 5.93 17.26
N GLN A 119 33.15 5.73 18.59
CA GLN A 119 34.09 6.33 19.53
C GLN A 119 33.99 7.87 19.57
N LEU A 120 32.76 8.39 19.60
CA LEU A 120 32.51 9.82 19.76
C LEU A 120 33.14 10.37 21.05
N LYS A 121 33.66 11.59 20.98
CA LYS A 121 34.35 12.25 22.11
C LYS A 121 33.53 13.42 22.65
N SER A 122 33.62 13.65 23.96
CA SER A 122 33.05 14.87 24.55
C SER A 122 33.71 16.11 23.93
N LYS A 123 32.90 17.11 23.58
CA LYS A 123 33.28 18.35 22.87
C LYS A 123 33.60 18.16 21.39
N GLU A 124 33.46 16.96 20.85
CA GLU A 124 33.52 16.75 19.41
C GLU A 124 32.34 17.44 18.73
N GLU A 125 32.58 18.04 17.58
CA GLU A 125 31.55 18.68 16.76
C GLU A 125 31.30 17.82 15.53
N VAL A 126 30.10 17.26 15.43
CA VAL A 126 29.72 16.34 14.36
C VAL A 126 28.40 16.80 13.76
N SER A 127 28.24 16.70 12.44
CA SER A 127 26.95 17.00 11.82
C SER A 127 25.90 15.98 12.29
N GLY A 128 24.67 16.43 12.51
CA GLY A 128 23.56 15.52 12.82
C GLY A 128 23.33 14.49 11.72
N TRP A 129 23.62 14.84 10.47
CA TRP A 129 23.54 13.95 9.32
C TRP A 129 24.55 12.80 9.36
N ASP A 130 25.80 13.07 9.76
CA ASP A 130 26.81 12.03 9.94
C ASP A 130 26.47 11.11 11.10
N LEU A 131 25.93 11.67 12.19
CA LEU A 131 25.44 10.87 13.32
C LEU A 131 24.25 9.99 12.92
N PHE A 132 23.37 10.48 12.05
CA PHE A 132 22.23 9.72 11.53
C PHE A 132 22.69 8.58 10.60
N HIS A 133 23.73 8.80 9.80
CA HIS A 133 24.41 7.74 9.06
C HIS A 133 25.04 6.70 10.01
N ALA A 134 25.75 7.15 11.04
CA ALA A 134 26.35 6.26 12.04
C ALA A 134 25.31 5.42 12.78
N LEU A 135 24.15 6.00 13.10
CA LEU A 135 23.01 5.33 13.71
C LEU A 135 22.53 4.14 12.86
N LEU A 136 22.33 4.34 11.56
CA LEU A 136 21.67 3.36 10.70
C LEU A 136 22.63 2.39 9.99
N ILE A 137 23.80 2.87 9.55
CA ILE A 137 24.77 2.08 8.76
C ILE A 137 25.60 1.19 9.68
N SER A 138 26.41 1.80 10.54
CA SER A 138 27.28 1.08 11.48
C SER A 138 26.61 0.73 12.80
N SER A 139 25.33 1.09 12.98
CA SER A 139 24.56 0.72 14.16
C SER A 139 25.13 1.30 15.46
N ALA A 140 25.73 2.48 15.40
CA ALA A 140 26.49 3.10 16.48
C ALA A 140 25.58 3.48 17.66
N ASN A 141 25.89 2.97 18.86
CA ASN A 141 25.09 3.22 20.07
C ASN A 141 25.31 4.63 20.64
N ASP A 142 26.55 5.11 20.58
CA ASP A 142 26.93 6.47 20.96
C ASP A 142 26.22 7.52 20.09
N ALA A 143 26.15 7.31 18.77
CA ALA A 143 25.40 8.19 17.88
C ALA A 143 23.90 8.24 18.23
N ALA A 144 23.30 7.11 18.59
CA ALA A 144 21.89 7.07 19.01
C ALA A 144 21.63 7.90 20.28
N ASN A 145 22.51 7.78 21.28
CA ASN A 145 22.40 8.59 22.49
C ASN A 145 22.63 10.07 22.20
N VAL A 146 23.66 10.42 21.42
CA VAL A 146 23.97 11.82 21.09
C VAL A 146 22.83 12.48 20.32
N LEU A 147 22.22 11.78 19.35
CA LEU A 147 21.06 12.30 18.63
C LEU A 147 19.86 12.47 19.56
N ALA A 148 19.54 11.47 20.39
CA ALA A 148 18.46 11.56 21.36
C ALA A 148 18.64 12.74 22.33
N ASP A 149 19.86 12.89 22.84
CA ASP A 149 20.29 13.96 23.72
C ASP A 149 20.17 15.34 23.05
N ALA A 150 20.58 15.46 21.79
CA ALA A 150 20.50 16.70 21.02
C ALA A 150 19.06 17.10 20.67
N CYS A 151 18.16 16.14 20.48
CA CYS A 151 16.73 16.38 20.19
C CYS A 151 15.97 16.88 21.43
N CYS A 152 16.20 16.25 22.59
CA CYS A 152 15.34 16.43 23.76
C CYS A 152 16.08 16.92 25.01
N GLN A 153 17.33 17.35 24.87
CA GLN A 153 18.22 17.81 25.95
C GLN A 153 18.52 16.76 27.04
N SER A 154 18.01 15.53 26.89
CA SER A 154 18.40 14.35 27.66
C SER A 154 17.87 13.09 26.97
N VAL A 155 18.59 11.97 27.09
CA VAL A 155 18.12 10.69 26.57
C VAL A 155 16.80 10.23 27.23
N PRO A 156 16.57 10.36 28.55
CA PRO A 156 15.28 10.00 29.15
C PRO A 156 14.08 10.77 28.56
N ALA A 157 14.21 12.08 28.32
CA ALA A 157 13.14 12.87 27.71
C ALA A 157 12.83 12.40 26.28
N PHE A 158 13.87 12.05 25.50
CA PHE A 158 13.69 11.45 24.18
C PHE A 158 12.95 10.10 24.26
N MET A 159 13.31 9.25 25.22
CA MET A 159 12.67 7.94 25.38
C MET A 159 11.19 8.03 25.77
N HIS A 160 10.79 9.05 26.53
CA HIS A 160 9.37 9.33 26.77
C HIS A 160 8.65 9.64 25.45
N GLN A 161 9.16 10.59 24.66
CA GLN A 161 8.57 10.91 23.36
C GLN A 161 8.56 9.72 22.40
N LEU A 162 9.62 8.89 22.39
CA LEU A 162 9.69 7.72 21.54
C LEU A 162 8.61 6.69 21.87
N ASN A 163 8.40 6.38 23.16
CA ASN A 163 7.38 5.41 23.54
C ASN A 163 5.96 5.92 23.32
N ASP A 164 5.72 7.23 23.44
CA ASP A 164 4.41 7.81 23.11
C ASP A 164 4.19 7.82 21.59
N PHE A 165 5.21 8.19 20.81
CA PHE A 165 5.17 8.12 19.35
C PHE A 165 4.92 6.70 18.83
N LEU A 166 5.51 5.67 19.46
CA LEU A 166 5.26 4.28 19.08
C LEU A 166 3.79 3.90 19.23
N LYS A 167 3.12 4.37 20.29
CA LYS A 167 1.67 4.19 20.46
C LYS A 167 0.88 4.96 19.39
N GLU A 168 1.30 6.20 19.07
CA GLU A 168 0.67 7.02 18.02
C GLU A 168 0.65 6.31 16.66
N ILE A 169 1.71 5.58 16.31
CA ILE A 169 1.81 4.84 15.05
C ILE A 169 1.24 3.40 15.12
N GLY A 170 0.63 3.02 16.25
CA GLY A 170 -0.09 1.76 16.39
C GLY A 170 0.71 0.58 16.95
N CYS A 171 1.92 0.80 17.49
CA CYS A 171 2.69 -0.24 18.16
C CYS A 171 2.19 -0.46 19.59
N GLN A 172 1.41 -1.52 19.80
CA GLN A 172 0.73 -1.78 21.08
C GLN A 172 1.53 -2.67 22.03
N ASN A 173 2.52 -3.42 21.51
CA ASN A 173 3.27 -4.44 22.24
C ASN A 173 4.77 -4.13 22.25
N THR A 174 5.12 -2.85 22.27
CA THR A 174 6.50 -2.37 22.24
C THR A 174 6.78 -1.41 23.39
N HIS A 175 7.93 -1.60 24.04
CA HIS A 175 8.50 -0.66 25.00
C HIS A 175 10.01 -0.60 24.81
N PHE A 176 10.54 0.60 24.59
CA PHE A 176 11.98 0.82 24.46
C PHE A 176 12.52 1.59 25.65
N ASN A 177 13.50 1.02 26.34
CA ASN A 177 14.28 1.69 27.40
C ASN A 177 15.50 2.49 26.91
N SER A 178 15.96 2.34 25.67
CA SER A 178 17.12 3.07 25.13
C SER A 178 16.97 3.35 23.64
N PRO A 179 17.64 4.38 23.08
CA PRO A 179 17.53 4.70 21.65
C PRO A 179 18.39 3.76 20.79
N HIS A 180 19.33 3.03 21.39
CA HIS A 180 20.25 2.14 20.69
C HIS A 180 19.84 0.66 20.72
N GLY A 181 19.06 0.23 21.71
CA GLY A 181 18.60 -1.15 21.84
C GLY A 181 19.63 -2.13 22.40
N LEU A 182 20.45 -1.67 23.37
CA LEU A 182 21.20 -2.61 24.22
C LEU A 182 20.21 -3.32 25.14
N HIS A 183 20.59 -4.50 25.63
CA HIS A 183 19.66 -5.34 26.36
C HIS A 183 19.22 -4.69 27.70
N HIS A 184 17.91 -4.74 27.92
CA HIS A 184 17.27 -4.46 29.19
C HIS A 184 16.02 -5.38 29.27
N PRO A 185 15.66 -5.95 30.44
CA PRO A 185 14.53 -6.88 30.56
C PRO A 185 13.20 -6.29 30.06
N ASP A 186 12.96 -5.01 30.33
CA ASP A 186 11.73 -4.32 29.88
C ASP A 186 11.83 -3.76 28.45
N HIS A 187 12.91 -4.01 27.71
CA HIS A 187 13.09 -3.47 26.37
C HIS A 187 12.64 -4.48 25.31
N TYR A 188 11.37 -4.44 24.91
CA TYR A 188 10.74 -5.46 24.06
C TYR A 188 9.92 -4.86 22.91
N THR A 189 9.63 -5.70 21.92
CA THR A 189 8.74 -5.43 20.78
C THR A 189 8.12 -6.74 20.28
N THR A 190 7.44 -6.71 19.14
CA THR A 190 6.93 -7.88 18.42
C THR A 190 7.33 -7.81 16.94
N ALA A 191 7.17 -8.92 16.22
CA ALA A 191 7.39 -8.92 14.77
C ALA A 191 6.38 -7.99 14.06
N ARG A 192 5.14 -7.90 14.57
CA ARG A 192 4.12 -6.96 14.07
C ARG A 192 4.57 -5.52 14.20
N ASP A 193 4.96 -5.11 15.40
CA ASP A 193 5.29 -3.73 15.69
C ASP A 193 6.56 -3.29 14.94
N LEU A 194 7.55 -4.17 14.79
CA LEU A 194 8.72 -3.90 13.95
C LEU A 194 8.36 -3.70 12.48
N ALA A 195 7.42 -4.48 11.94
CA ALA A 195 6.95 -4.32 10.58
C ALA A 195 6.20 -2.98 10.40
N ILE A 196 5.39 -2.58 11.39
CA ILE A 196 4.72 -1.27 11.42
C ILE A 196 5.76 -0.13 11.47
N ILE A 197 6.74 -0.20 12.37
CA ILE A 197 7.82 0.79 12.49
C ILE A 197 8.56 0.94 11.17
N MET A 198 8.94 -0.17 10.53
CA MET A 198 9.62 -0.15 9.23
C MET A 198 8.72 0.42 8.14
N LYS A 199 7.43 0.05 8.11
CA LYS A 199 6.45 0.58 7.15
C LYS A 199 6.35 2.10 7.24
N GLU A 200 6.25 2.63 8.46
CA GLU A 200 6.21 4.07 8.68
C GLU A 200 7.53 4.75 8.31
N ALA A 201 8.68 4.10 8.58
CA ALA A 201 9.98 4.63 8.23
C ALA A 201 10.23 4.66 6.71
N LEU A 202 9.69 3.71 5.95
CA LEU A 202 9.80 3.69 4.49
C LEU A 202 9.08 4.84 3.79
N LYS A 203 8.17 5.54 4.49
CA LYS A 203 7.55 6.77 3.99
C LYS A 203 8.52 7.96 3.97
N GLU A 204 9.63 7.88 4.71
CA GLU A 204 10.59 8.97 4.85
C GLU A 204 11.75 8.81 3.83
N PRO A 205 11.88 9.70 2.81
CA PRO A 205 12.90 9.54 1.77
C PRO A 205 14.33 9.53 2.30
N LEU A 206 14.63 10.33 3.32
CA LEU A 206 15.95 10.38 3.95
C LEU A 206 16.29 9.08 4.69
N PHE A 207 15.29 8.42 5.29
CA PHE A 207 15.50 7.09 5.88
C PHE A 207 15.85 6.07 4.79
N CYS A 208 15.05 6.02 3.73
CA CYS A 208 15.26 5.13 2.58
C CYS A 208 16.64 5.33 1.93
N GLN A 209 17.09 6.57 1.81
CA GLN A 209 18.44 6.89 1.33
C GLN A 209 19.51 6.23 2.19
N VAL A 210 19.45 6.41 3.52
CA VAL A 210 20.51 5.97 4.43
C VAL A 210 20.54 4.45 4.59
N ILE A 211 19.39 3.78 4.69
CA ILE A 211 19.35 2.31 4.88
C ILE A 211 19.84 1.52 3.67
N ARG A 212 19.90 2.14 2.48
CA ARG A 212 20.43 1.54 1.24
C ARG A 212 21.94 1.67 1.12
N THR A 213 22.56 2.49 1.96
CA THR A 213 23.99 2.81 1.86
C THR A 213 24.84 1.70 2.47
N ALA A 214 25.64 1.05 1.63
CA ALA A 214 26.55 -0.02 2.06
C ALA A 214 27.80 0.52 2.80
N SER A 215 28.28 1.70 2.40
CA SER A 215 29.42 2.38 3.01
C SER A 215 29.24 3.89 2.95
N TYR A 216 29.61 4.61 4.01
CA TYR A 216 29.58 6.06 4.09
C TYR A 216 30.83 6.57 4.79
N THR A 217 31.45 7.63 4.29
CA THR A 217 32.63 8.22 4.92
C THR A 217 32.24 9.52 5.61
N MET A 218 32.40 9.55 6.93
CA MET A 218 32.29 10.78 7.72
C MET A 218 33.62 11.54 7.62
N GLU A 219 33.54 12.82 7.26
CA GLU A 219 34.69 13.72 7.25
C GLU A 219 35.35 13.83 8.64
N SER A 220 36.60 14.28 8.66
CA SER A 220 37.31 14.57 9.91
C SER A 220 36.60 15.65 10.73
N THR A 221 36.58 15.48 12.05
CA THR A 221 36.02 16.44 13.00
C THR A 221 37.14 17.20 13.70
N ASN A 222 36.78 18.11 14.60
CA ASN A 222 37.73 18.81 15.45
C ASN A 222 38.55 17.89 16.38
N LEU A 223 38.08 16.66 16.67
CA LEU A 223 38.72 15.73 17.61
C LEU A 223 38.99 14.32 17.07
N SER A 224 38.53 14.01 15.86
CA SER A 224 38.63 12.67 15.28
C SER A 224 39.00 12.76 13.80
N PRO A 225 39.82 11.83 13.28
CA PRO A 225 40.05 11.72 11.85
C PRO A 225 38.78 11.28 11.13
N GLU A 226 38.85 11.24 9.80
CA GLU A 226 37.84 10.62 8.94
C GLU A 226 37.48 9.21 9.44
N ARG A 227 36.19 8.84 9.33
CA ARG A 227 35.68 7.52 9.72
C ARG A 227 34.84 6.91 8.60
N THR A 228 35.21 5.72 8.15
CA THR A 228 34.37 4.93 7.24
C THR A 228 33.38 4.07 8.02
N LEU A 229 32.10 4.27 7.73
CA LEU A 229 30.98 3.51 8.24
C LEU A 229 30.62 2.40 7.25
N SER A 230 30.65 1.15 7.70
CA SER A 230 30.22 0.00 6.90
C SER A 230 28.90 -0.54 7.40
N SER A 231 28.02 -0.91 6.47
CA SER A 231 26.69 -1.44 6.79
C SER A 231 26.80 -2.81 7.47
N THR A 232 26.04 -2.96 8.53
CA THR A 232 25.85 -4.24 9.22
C THR A 232 24.90 -5.20 8.47
N ASN A 233 24.17 -4.70 7.46
CA ASN A 233 23.25 -5.51 6.66
C ASN A 233 23.99 -6.16 5.49
N ARG A 234 24.25 -7.47 5.61
CA ARG A 234 24.96 -8.24 4.59
C ARG A 234 24.17 -8.47 3.30
N LEU A 235 22.87 -8.16 3.28
CA LEU A 235 22.04 -8.25 2.07
C LEU A 235 22.39 -7.16 1.04
N LEU A 236 23.02 -6.06 1.45
CA LEU A 236 23.28 -4.89 0.59
C LEU A 236 24.61 -4.93 -0.15
N SER A 237 25.62 -5.59 0.41
CA SER A 237 26.97 -5.56 -0.16
C SER A 237 27.11 -6.64 -1.24
N SER A 238 27.43 -6.25 -2.47
CA SER A 238 27.66 -7.17 -3.59
C SER A 238 28.83 -8.15 -3.35
N SER A 239 29.76 -7.79 -2.46
CA SER A 239 30.84 -8.67 -2.00
C SER A 239 30.41 -9.71 -0.96
N SER A 240 29.18 -9.62 -0.44
CA SER A 240 28.68 -10.56 0.55
C SER A 240 28.11 -11.81 -0.11
N THR A 241 28.37 -12.97 0.50
CA THR A 241 27.73 -14.24 0.14
C THR A 241 26.20 -14.25 0.34
N TYR A 242 25.66 -13.24 1.03
CA TYR A 242 24.22 -13.07 1.27
C TYR A 242 23.65 -11.89 0.48
N PHE A 243 24.39 -11.36 -0.50
CA PHE A 243 23.90 -10.26 -1.33
C PHE A 243 22.55 -10.63 -1.93
N TYR A 244 21.57 -9.77 -1.74
CA TYR A 244 20.21 -10.01 -2.20
C TYR A 244 19.73 -8.78 -2.97
N PRO A 245 19.82 -8.78 -4.32
CA PRO A 245 19.49 -7.62 -5.15
C PRO A 245 18.11 -6.99 -4.89
N PRO A 246 17.04 -7.75 -4.59
CA PRO A 246 15.75 -7.17 -4.23
C PRO A 246 15.74 -6.36 -2.93
N CYS A 247 16.74 -6.49 -2.05
CA CYS A 247 16.80 -5.78 -0.78
C CYS A 247 16.90 -4.27 -0.98
N LEU A 248 15.96 -3.52 -0.38
CA LEU A 248 15.92 -2.05 -0.38
C LEU A 248 16.55 -1.43 0.87
N GLY A 249 17.17 -2.22 1.74
CA GLY A 249 17.73 -1.75 3.00
C GLY A 249 16.91 -2.13 4.22
N GLY A 250 17.49 -1.94 5.40
CA GLY A 250 16.91 -2.38 6.66
C GLY A 250 17.89 -2.28 7.82
N LYS A 251 17.59 -2.96 8.91
CA LYS A 251 18.41 -2.95 10.12
C LYS A 251 18.57 -4.35 10.72
N THR A 252 19.82 -4.70 11.01
CA THR A 252 20.16 -5.89 11.79
C THR A 252 20.27 -5.56 13.28
N GLY A 253 20.14 -6.58 14.13
CA GLY A 253 20.35 -6.44 15.57
C GLY A 253 20.78 -7.74 16.21
N THR A 254 21.79 -7.70 17.08
CA THR A 254 22.26 -8.87 17.83
C THR A 254 22.54 -8.49 19.28
N THR A 255 22.04 -9.30 20.22
CA THR A 255 22.52 -9.37 21.61
C THR A 255 22.47 -10.83 22.05
N LYS A 256 23.10 -11.17 23.19
CA LYS A 256 23.03 -12.53 23.74
C LYS A 256 21.58 -12.96 23.99
N SER A 257 20.76 -12.06 24.53
CA SER A 257 19.35 -12.34 24.86
C SER A 257 18.42 -12.30 23.63
N ALA A 258 18.70 -11.45 22.65
CA ALA A 258 17.86 -11.29 21.46
C ALA A 258 18.14 -12.31 20.35
N GLY A 259 19.30 -12.99 20.41
CA GLY A 259 19.82 -13.69 19.23
C GLY A 259 20.11 -12.71 18.09
N LYS A 260 20.21 -13.23 16.86
CA LYS A 260 20.41 -12.45 15.64
C LYS A 260 19.05 -12.14 15.01
N ASN A 261 18.89 -10.91 14.55
CA ASN A 261 17.64 -10.37 14.03
C ASN A 261 17.89 -9.50 12.80
N ILE A 262 16.90 -9.41 11.92
CA ILE A 262 16.86 -8.47 10.81
C ILE A 262 15.42 -8.02 10.55
N VAL A 263 15.26 -6.74 10.21
CA VAL A 263 14.08 -6.22 9.52
C VAL A 263 14.55 -5.47 8.28
N PHE A 264 13.97 -5.75 7.12
CA PHE A 264 14.36 -5.11 5.87
C PHE A 264 13.18 -5.03 4.90
N ALA A 265 13.28 -4.11 3.95
CA ALA A 265 12.36 -4.01 2.83
C ALA A 265 12.96 -4.70 1.60
N ALA A 266 12.12 -5.30 0.76
CA ALA A 266 12.52 -5.89 -0.50
C ALA A 266 11.47 -5.65 -1.58
N GLU A 267 11.92 -5.52 -2.83
CA GLU A 267 11.03 -5.33 -3.97
C GLU A 267 11.45 -6.16 -5.17
N LYS A 268 10.49 -6.87 -5.77
CA LYS A 268 10.66 -7.66 -6.99
C LYS A 268 9.31 -7.77 -7.69
N ASN A 269 9.28 -7.65 -9.02
CA ASN A 269 8.06 -7.77 -9.84
C ASN A 269 6.93 -6.81 -9.40
N ASN A 270 7.25 -5.55 -9.07
CA ASN A 270 6.31 -4.53 -8.54
C ASN A 270 5.62 -4.92 -7.22
N ARG A 271 6.18 -5.88 -6.48
CA ARG A 271 5.72 -6.24 -5.14
C ARG A 271 6.73 -5.73 -4.13
N SER A 272 6.28 -4.88 -3.23
CA SER A 272 7.13 -4.33 -2.15
C SER A 272 6.70 -4.91 -0.82
N ILE A 273 7.66 -5.51 -0.10
CA ILE A 273 7.41 -6.19 1.17
C ILE A 273 8.40 -5.77 2.25
N ILE A 274 7.97 -5.93 3.49
CA ILE A 274 8.79 -5.80 4.69
C ILE A 274 8.89 -7.19 5.32
N VAL A 275 10.12 -7.61 5.60
CA VAL A 275 10.41 -8.89 6.24
C VAL A 275 11.06 -8.65 7.59
N VAL A 276 10.47 -9.23 8.63
CA VAL A 276 11.04 -9.33 9.98
C VAL A 276 11.41 -10.79 10.22
N ALA A 277 12.65 -11.03 10.64
CA ALA A 277 13.12 -12.34 11.09
C ALA A 277 13.92 -12.16 12.38
N ALA A 278 13.42 -12.72 13.48
CA ALA A 278 13.93 -12.46 14.82
C ALA A 278 14.19 -13.73 15.64
N GLY A 279 15.14 -13.66 16.58
CA GLY A 279 15.41 -14.70 17.57
C GLY A 279 16.27 -15.86 17.06
N TYR A 280 17.29 -15.62 16.25
CA TYR A 280 18.18 -16.68 15.75
C TYR A 280 19.40 -16.86 16.68
N PHE A 281 19.41 -17.93 17.47
CA PHE A 281 20.51 -18.27 18.37
C PHE A 281 21.61 -19.12 17.70
N GLY A 282 21.31 -19.76 16.56
CA GLY A 282 22.25 -20.54 15.76
C GLY A 282 23.19 -19.70 14.87
N PRO A 283 23.85 -20.31 13.88
CA PRO A 283 24.73 -19.63 12.93
C PRO A 283 24.01 -18.48 12.18
N ALA A 284 24.73 -17.38 11.91
CA ALA A 284 24.16 -16.23 11.19
C ALA A 284 23.64 -16.59 9.79
N ALA A 285 24.20 -17.62 9.16
CA ALA A 285 23.75 -18.12 7.86
C ALA A 285 22.25 -18.47 7.86
N GLN A 286 21.74 -19.07 8.95
CA GLN A 286 20.33 -19.46 9.04
C GLN A 286 19.39 -18.25 8.98
N LEU A 287 19.76 -17.14 9.63
CA LEU A 287 18.97 -15.89 9.56
C LEU A 287 18.84 -15.41 8.12
N TYR A 288 19.95 -15.33 7.38
CA TYR A 288 19.94 -14.81 6.02
C TYR A 288 19.29 -15.79 5.03
N GLN A 289 19.52 -17.10 5.19
CA GLN A 289 18.89 -18.13 4.36
C GLN A 289 17.37 -18.12 4.53
N ASP A 290 16.87 -18.14 5.76
CA ASP A 290 15.43 -18.11 6.02
C ASP A 290 14.81 -16.78 5.53
N ALA A 291 15.46 -15.64 5.80
CA ALA A 291 14.98 -14.33 5.34
C ALA A 291 14.86 -14.24 3.81
N ILE A 292 15.87 -14.73 3.08
CA ILE A 292 15.87 -14.74 1.60
C ILE A 292 14.86 -15.75 1.06
N ALA A 293 14.79 -16.95 1.64
CA ALA A 293 13.84 -17.99 1.21
C ALA A 293 12.39 -17.50 1.33
N VAL A 294 12.05 -16.82 2.43
CA VAL A 294 10.73 -16.24 2.63
C VAL A 294 10.37 -15.18 1.58
N CYS A 295 11.34 -14.34 1.19
CA CYS A 295 11.15 -13.40 0.08
C CYS A 295 10.92 -14.13 -1.25
N GLU A 296 11.77 -15.10 -1.59
CA GLU A 296 11.68 -15.83 -2.85
C GLU A 296 10.42 -16.68 -2.95
N ASP A 297 9.99 -17.33 -1.87
CA ASP A 297 8.73 -18.07 -1.80
C ASP A 297 7.53 -17.18 -2.09
N LEU A 298 7.59 -15.91 -1.67
CA LEU A 298 6.54 -14.95 -1.96
C LEU A 298 6.67 -14.45 -3.41
N PHE A 299 7.83 -13.93 -3.82
CA PHE A 299 7.99 -13.31 -5.13
C PHE A 299 7.85 -14.28 -6.30
N ASN A 300 8.07 -15.58 -6.09
CA ASN A 300 7.88 -16.63 -7.09
C ASN A 300 6.50 -17.31 -6.98
N GLU A 301 5.59 -16.79 -6.15
CA GLU A 301 4.20 -17.24 -6.07
C GLU A 301 3.51 -17.09 -7.43
N GLN A 302 2.73 -18.10 -7.82
CA GLN A 302 1.99 -18.09 -9.08
C GLN A 302 0.85 -17.06 -9.03
N LEU A 303 0.74 -16.21 -10.05
CA LEU A 303 -0.46 -15.39 -10.23
C LEU A 303 -1.65 -16.29 -10.56
N LEU A 304 -2.75 -16.09 -9.83
CA LEU A 304 -4.04 -16.67 -10.16
C LEU A 304 -4.85 -15.69 -10.98
N ARG A 305 -5.69 -16.23 -11.87
CA ARG A 305 -6.60 -15.46 -12.71
C ARG A 305 -8.04 -15.66 -12.28
N CYS A 306 -8.73 -14.56 -12.01
CA CYS A 306 -10.17 -14.55 -11.79
C CYS A 306 -10.89 -13.93 -12.99
N PHE A 307 -11.75 -14.70 -13.66
CA PHE A 307 -12.58 -14.19 -14.75
C PHE A 307 -13.87 -13.57 -14.20
N LEU A 308 -14.07 -12.29 -14.47
CA LEU A 308 -15.33 -11.57 -14.24
C LEU A 308 -16.32 -11.78 -15.38
N LEU A 309 -15.80 -11.94 -16.59
CA LEU A 309 -16.54 -12.37 -17.77
C LEU A 309 -15.69 -13.42 -18.50
N PRO A 310 -16.17 -14.66 -18.71
CA PRO A 310 -15.35 -15.70 -19.33
C PRO A 310 -15.05 -15.40 -20.80
N PRO A 311 -13.96 -15.97 -21.36
CA PRO A 311 -13.64 -15.84 -22.78
C PRO A 311 -14.74 -16.42 -23.67
N ALA A 312 -14.80 -15.94 -24.92
CA ALA A 312 -15.84 -16.27 -25.90
C ALA A 312 -17.29 -15.94 -25.48
N SER A 313 -17.47 -15.09 -24.45
CA SER A 313 -18.78 -14.58 -24.08
C SER A 313 -19.32 -13.62 -25.14
N GLN A 314 -20.64 -13.59 -25.29
CA GLN A 314 -21.36 -12.56 -26.06
C GLN A 314 -21.96 -11.57 -25.06
N TYR A 315 -21.67 -10.28 -25.21
CA TYR A 315 -22.20 -9.25 -24.31
C TYR A 315 -23.15 -8.29 -25.03
N SER A 316 -24.29 -7.99 -24.40
CA SER A 316 -25.28 -7.07 -24.94
C SER A 316 -25.06 -5.65 -24.47
N VAL A 317 -24.71 -4.75 -25.40
CA VAL A 317 -24.53 -3.32 -25.14
C VAL A 317 -25.79 -2.56 -25.52
N LYS A 318 -26.33 -1.76 -24.60
CA LYS A 318 -27.49 -0.90 -24.89
C LYS A 318 -27.04 0.32 -25.68
N THR A 319 -27.65 0.53 -26.85
CA THR A 319 -27.45 1.73 -27.67
C THR A 319 -28.75 2.54 -27.78
N LYS A 320 -28.67 3.77 -28.30
CA LYS A 320 -29.86 4.58 -28.63
C LYS A 320 -30.80 3.91 -29.63
N PHE A 321 -30.28 2.98 -30.43
CA PHE A 321 -31.04 2.27 -31.45
C PHE A 321 -31.45 0.85 -30.99
N GLY A 322 -31.31 0.55 -29.70
CA GLY A 322 -31.56 -0.77 -29.12
C GLY A 322 -30.28 -1.54 -28.80
N PRO A 323 -30.39 -2.76 -28.26
CA PRO A 323 -29.24 -3.57 -27.91
C PRO A 323 -28.46 -4.00 -29.16
N ILE A 324 -27.14 -4.03 -29.04
CA ILE A 324 -26.24 -4.75 -29.95
C ILE A 324 -25.54 -5.85 -29.16
N THR A 325 -25.08 -6.89 -29.84
CA THR A 325 -24.29 -7.94 -29.21
C THR A 325 -22.88 -7.90 -29.79
N ALA A 326 -21.88 -7.94 -28.93
CA ALA A 326 -20.48 -7.97 -29.31
C ALA A 326 -19.76 -9.10 -28.56
N PRO A 327 -18.88 -9.86 -29.21
CA PRO A 327 -18.06 -10.86 -28.55
C PRO A 327 -17.06 -10.21 -27.59
N VAL A 328 -16.71 -10.94 -26.53
CA VAL A 328 -15.60 -10.64 -25.62
C VAL A 328 -14.67 -11.84 -25.64
N SER A 329 -13.83 -11.94 -26.67
CA SER A 329 -13.10 -13.17 -26.99
C SER A 329 -12.10 -13.56 -25.91
N GLN A 330 -11.41 -12.59 -25.31
CA GLN A 330 -10.43 -12.85 -24.24
C GLN A 330 -11.06 -12.95 -22.84
N GLY A 331 -12.35 -12.61 -22.70
CA GLY A 331 -12.98 -12.41 -21.41
C GLY A 331 -12.48 -11.14 -20.72
N ILE A 332 -13.05 -10.84 -19.55
CA ILE A 332 -12.59 -9.80 -18.64
C ILE A 332 -12.18 -10.47 -17.35
N TYR A 333 -10.95 -10.22 -16.93
CA TYR A 333 -10.35 -10.86 -15.76
C TYR A 333 -9.41 -9.90 -15.06
N TYR A 334 -9.00 -10.27 -13.85
CA TYR A 334 -7.84 -9.71 -13.19
C TYR A 334 -6.98 -10.86 -12.68
N ASP A 335 -5.68 -10.58 -12.57
CA ASP A 335 -4.71 -11.49 -11.98
C ASP A 335 -4.37 -11.00 -10.56
N PHE A 336 -4.16 -11.92 -9.62
CA PHE A 336 -3.82 -11.60 -8.24
C PHE A 336 -2.90 -12.66 -7.62
N TYR A 337 -2.17 -12.27 -6.58
CA TYR A 337 -1.38 -13.21 -5.79
C TYR A 337 -2.22 -13.79 -4.65
N PRO A 338 -2.26 -15.12 -4.46
CA PRO A 338 -3.03 -15.74 -3.37
C PRO A 338 -2.69 -15.15 -1.99
N SER A 339 -1.41 -14.91 -1.71
CA SER A 339 -0.95 -14.32 -0.45
C SER A 339 -1.43 -12.90 -0.19
N GLU A 340 -1.77 -12.14 -1.24
CA GLU A 340 -2.31 -10.78 -1.15
C GLU A 340 -3.84 -10.76 -1.08
N GLY A 341 -4.47 -11.93 -1.22
CA GLY A 341 -5.92 -12.10 -1.19
C GLY A 341 -6.60 -11.79 -2.52
N ASP A 342 -7.79 -12.34 -2.71
CA ASP A 342 -8.64 -12.00 -3.85
C ASP A 342 -9.22 -10.59 -3.62
N PRO A 343 -8.99 -9.61 -4.53
CA PRO A 343 -9.55 -8.28 -4.41
C PRO A 343 -11.08 -8.23 -4.59
N LEU A 344 -11.72 -9.33 -5.02
CA LEU A 344 -13.17 -9.48 -5.20
C LEU A 344 -13.78 -8.34 -6.04
N LEU A 345 -13.12 -8.01 -7.15
CA LEU A 345 -13.56 -6.91 -8.01
C LEU A 345 -14.92 -7.22 -8.64
N SER A 346 -15.73 -6.19 -8.84
CA SER A 346 -16.99 -6.27 -9.57
C SER A 346 -16.84 -5.67 -10.96
N LEU A 347 -17.63 -6.14 -11.93
CA LEU A 347 -17.59 -5.69 -13.32
C LEU A 347 -18.84 -4.90 -13.69
N SER A 348 -18.65 -3.74 -14.31
CA SER A 348 -19.73 -2.96 -14.95
C SER A 348 -19.29 -2.42 -16.31
N LEU A 349 -20.25 -1.99 -17.15
CA LEU A 349 -19.96 -1.41 -18.46
C LEU A 349 -20.47 0.03 -18.52
N GLU A 350 -19.56 0.96 -18.81
CA GLU A 350 -19.89 2.33 -19.19
C GLU A 350 -19.94 2.43 -20.73
N SER A 351 -21.15 2.43 -21.29
CA SER A 351 -21.34 2.46 -22.75
C SER A 351 -20.94 3.80 -23.35
N SER A 352 -20.26 3.75 -24.50
CA SER A 352 -19.92 4.95 -25.28
C SER A 352 -21.14 5.44 -26.10
N LYS A 353 -21.01 6.60 -26.74
CA LYS A 353 -21.99 7.04 -27.75
C LYS A 353 -21.80 6.24 -29.03
N ILE A 354 -22.52 5.13 -29.14
CA ILE A 354 -22.48 4.24 -30.32
C ILE A 354 -23.40 4.76 -31.42
N ALA A 355 -22.88 4.83 -32.65
CA ALA A 355 -23.63 5.12 -33.87
C ALA A 355 -23.32 4.07 -34.95
N PHE A 356 -24.28 3.80 -35.84
CA PHE A 356 -24.06 2.92 -36.98
C PHE A 356 -23.49 3.68 -38.19
N PRO A 357 -22.68 3.03 -39.06
CA PRO A 357 -22.19 1.65 -38.95
C PRO A 357 -21.09 1.49 -37.88
N ILE A 358 -21.12 0.37 -37.14
CA ILE A 358 -20.08 0.03 -36.16
C ILE A 358 -19.06 -0.84 -36.90
N ARG A 359 -17.81 -0.38 -36.94
CA ARG A 359 -16.69 -1.06 -37.57
C ARG A 359 -15.81 -1.73 -36.54
N GLN A 360 -15.03 -2.72 -37.00
CA GLN A 360 -13.95 -3.27 -36.20
C GLN A 360 -13.05 -2.15 -35.65
N GLY A 361 -12.76 -2.22 -34.35
CA GLY A 361 -11.95 -1.23 -33.62
C GLY A 361 -12.76 -0.08 -33.01
N ASP A 362 -14.05 0.07 -33.34
CA ASP A 362 -14.88 1.13 -32.75
C ASP A 362 -15.08 0.90 -31.24
N LEU A 363 -14.98 1.98 -30.46
CA LEU A 363 -15.17 1.94 -29.01
C LEU A 363 -16.65 1.78 -28.67
N LEU A 364 -17.01 0.64 -28.07
CA LEU A 364 -18.36 0.34 -27.59
C LEU A 364 -18.59 0.83 -26.16
N GLY A 365 -17.52 0.98 -25.38
CA GLY A 365 -17.59 1.46 -24.00
C GLY A 365 -16.32 1.13 -23.23
N HIS A 366 -16.39 1.24 -21.91
CA HIS A 366 -15.33 0.84 -21.00
C HIS A 366 -15.87 -0.14 -19.96
N TRP A 367 -15.18 -1.26 -19.81
CA TRP A 367 -15.36 -2.15 -18.67
C TRP A 367 -14.74 -1.49 -17.45
N ILE A 368 -15.54 -1.30 -16.41
CA ILE A 368 -15.10 -0.70 -15.16
C ILE A 368 -15.05 -1.79 -14.09
N LEU A 369 -13.84 -2.08 -13.63
CA LEU A 369 -13.59 -2.96 -12.50
C LEU A 369 -13.62 -2.11 -11.23
N SER A 370 -14.50 -2.45 -10.29
CA SER A 370 -14.66 -1.69 -9.04
C SER A 370 -14.40 -2.57 -7.82
N SER A 371 -13.79 -2.00 -6.80
CA SER A 371 -13.59 -2.66 -5.51
C SER A 371 -14.93 -2.96 -4.82
N PRO A 372 -14.95 -3.80 -3.77
CA PRO A 372 -16.15 -3.99 -2.95
C PRO A 372 -16.70 -2.70 -2.31
N SER A 373 -15.87 -1.66 -2.15
CA SER A 373 -16.31 -0.33 -1.68
C SER A 373 -16.93 0.54 -2.78
N GLY A 374 -16.92 0.09 -4.03
CA GLY A 374 -17.46 0.81 -5.20
C GLY A 374 -16.46 1.78 -5.85
N GLU A 375 -15.20 1.78 -5.44
CA GLU A 375 -14.17 2.61 -6.05
C GLU A 375 -13.71 2.00 -7.39
N LYS A 376 -13.55 2.84 -8.42
CA LYS A 376 -13.07 2.41 -9.73
C LYS A 376 -11.58 2.08 -9.64
N VAL A 377 -11.24 0.81 -9.80
CA VAL A 377 -9.85 0.32 -9.75
C VAL A 377 -9.22 0.32 -11.13
N HIS A 378 -9.95 -0.13 -12.14
CA HIS A 378 -9.42 -0.26 -13.50
C HIS A 378 -10.48 -0.01 -14.57
N SER A 379 -10.05 0.47 -15.73
CA SER A 379 -10.89 0.74 -16.90
C SER A 379 -10.28 0.09 -18.14
N ILE A 380 -11.01 -0.81 -18.78
CA ILE A 380 -10.56 -1.54 -19.96
C ILE A 380 -11.45 -1.13 -21.15
N PRO A 381 -10.89 -0.65 -22.28
CA PRO A 381 -11.69 -0.30 -23.44
C PRO A 381 -12.36 -1.54 -24.03
N PHE A 382 -13.67 -1.46 -24.27
CA PHE A 382 -14.43 -2.46 -25.00
C PHE A 382 -14.55 -2.04 -26.46
N LEU A 383 -13.75 -2.64 -27.33
CA LEU A 383 -13.74 -2.36 -28.77
C LEU A 383 -14.55 -3.42 -29.53
N ALA A 384 -15.16 -3.03 -30.64
CA ALA A 384 -15.77 -3.96 -31.57
C ALA A 384 -14.71 -4.86 -32.21
N GLU A 385 -14.74 -6.16 -31.98
CA GLU A 385 -13.77 -7.10 -32.55
C GLU A 385 -13.99 -7.36 -34.06
N SER A 386 -15.18 -7.03 -34.57
CA SER A 386 -15.59 -7.14 -35.97
C SER A 386 -16.68 -6.12 -36.30
N ASP A 387 -16.98 -5.96 -37.59
CA ASP A 387 -18.08 -5.11 -38.05
C ASP A 387 -19.44 -5.61 -37.53
N ILE A 388 -20.20 -4.72 -36.88
CA ILE A 388 -21.53 -5.04 -36.32
C ILE A 388 -22.61 -4.39 -37.18
N LEU A 389 -23.34 -5.22 -37.92
CA LEU A 389 -24.44 -4.76 -38.76
C LEU A 389 -25.71 -4.49 -37.94
N PRO A 390 -26.48 -3.44 -38.27
CA PRO A 390 -27.76 -3.19 -37.62
C PRO A 390 -28.75 -4.32 -37.96
N SER A 391 -29.49 -4.76 -36.93
CA SER A 391 -30.63 -5.67 -37.08
C SER A 391 -31.71 -5.09 -37.99
N PHE A 392 -32.65 -5.91 -38.48
CA PHE A 392 -33.73 -5.45 -39.36
C PHE A 392 -34.54 -4.28 -38.75
N LYS A 393 -34.89 -4.38 -37.45
CA LYS A 393 -35.59 -3.30 -36.73
C LYS A 393 -34.76 -2.03 -36.63
N GLN A 394 -33.45 -2.16 -36.33
CA GLN A 394 -32.51 -1.04 -36.31
C GLN A 394 -32.37 -0.39 -37.69
N ARG A 395 -32.31 -1.18 -38.77
CA ARG A 395 -32.27 -0.66 -40.14
C ARG A 395 -33.50 0.17 -40.46
N ILE A 396 -34.70 -0.31 -40.11
CA ILE A 396 -35.95 0.45 -40.30
C ILE A 396 -35.90 1.76 -39.53
N LEU A 397 -35.52 1.72 -38.24
CA LEU A 397 -35.42 2.91 -37.40
C LEU A 397 -34.42 3.93 -37.96
N LEU A 398 -33.20 3.49 -38.29
CA LEU A 398 -32.15 4.34 -38.88
C LEU A 398 -32.61 4.96 -40.21
N THR A 399 -33.33 4.19 -41.03
CA THR A 399 -33.86 4.66 -42.32
C THR A 399 -34.96 5.69 -42.10
N SER A 400 -35.89 5.44 -41.18
CA SER A 400 -36.97 6.37 -40.84
C SER A 400 -36.44 7.71 -40.30
N LEU A 401 -35.41 7.66 -39.44
CA LEU A 401 -34.73 8.85 -38.93
C LEU A 401 -34.05 9.62 -40.07
N ARG A 402 -33.32 8.93 -40.95
CA ARG A 402 -32.69 9.55 -42.13
C ARG A 402 -33.70 10.23 -43.05
N ILE A 403 -34.88 9.61 -43.24
CA ILE A 403 -35.97 10.20 -44.02
C ILE A 403 -36.47 11.45 -43.31
N LEU A 404 -36.80 11.39 -42.01
CA LEU A 404 -37.30 12.54 -41.25
C LEU A 404 -36.33 13.72 -41.21
N THR A 405 -35.03 13.46 -41.10
CA THR A 405 -33.98 14.50 -41.09
C THR A 405 -33.54 14.92 -42.50
N SER A 406 -34.07 14.30 -43.56
CA SER A 406 -33.71 14.67 -44.93
C SER A 406 -34.34 16.01 -45.29
N TYR A 407 -33.53 16.90 -45.88
CA TYR A 407 -34.00 18.16 -46.46
C TYR A 407 -35.18 17.95 -47.44
N ARG A 408 -35.19 16.83 -48.17
CA ARG A 408 -36.27 16.47 -49.09
C ARG A 408 -37.61 16.31 -48.37
N THR A 409 -37.60 15.73 -47.19
CA THR A 409 -38.81 15.55 -46.37
C THR A 409 -39.31 16.89 -45.84
N TYR A 410 -38.40 17.78 -45.45
CA TYR A 410 -38.76 19.15 -45.05
C TYR A 410 -39.38 19.94 -46.21
N VAL A 411 -38.80 19.85 -47.41
CA VAL A 411 -39.34 20.47 -48.63
C VAL A 411 -40.72 19.91 -48.97
N LEU A 412 -40.92 18.59 -48.87
CA LEU A 412 -42.22 17.96 -49.13
C LEU A 412 -43.29 18.39 -48.12
N ILE A 413 -42.93 18.49 -46.82
CA ILE A 413 -43.83 19.00 -45.78
C ILE A 413 -44.18 20.47 -46.07
N LEU A 414 -43.20 21.30 -46.39
CA LEU A 414 -43.41 22.71 -46.74
C LEU A 414 -44.32 22.86 -47.98
N LEU A 415 -44.06 22.09 -49.04
CA LEU A 415 -44.87 22.06 -50.25
C LEU A 415 -46.31 21.62 -49.95
N PHE A 416 -46.50 20.60 -49.10
CA PHE A 416 -47.82 20.16 -48.68
C PHE A 416 -48.59 21.29 -47.95
N PHE A 417 -47.94 22.02 -47.04
CA PHE A 417 -48.54 23.18 -46.38
C PHE A 417 -48.84 24.31 -47.37
N LEU A 418 -47.94 24.61 -48.30
CA LEU A 418 -48.15 25.63 -49.34
C LEU A 418 -49.33 25.28 -50.26
N LEU A 419 -49.44 24.01 -50.68
CA LEU A 419 -50.54 23.51 -51.51
C LEU A 419 -51.89 23.55 -50.76
N ASN A 420 -51.91 23.18 -49.48
CA ASN A 420 -53.12 23.26 -48.66
C ASN A 420 -53.53 24.71 -48.39
N ARG A 421 -52.57 25.63 -48.18
CA ARG A 421 -52.85 27.06 -48.05
C ARG A 421 -53.43 27.64 -49.35
N LYS A 422 -52.90 27.23 -50.51
CA LYS A 422 -53.43 27.60 -51.83
C LYS A 422 -54.84 27.04 -52.07
N LYS A 423 -55.12 25.79 -51.68
CA LYS A 423 -56.49 25.21 -51.73
C LYS A 423 -57.47 25.94 -50.80
N LYS A 424 -57.05 26.32 -49.59
CA LYS A 424 -57.88 27.08 -48.65
C LYS A 424 -58.17 28.50 -49.18
N HIS A 425 -57.18 29.16 -49.77
CA HIS A 425 -57.36 30.45 -50.45
C HIS A 425 -58.28 30.35 -51.67
N SER A 426 -58.13 29.32 -52.50
CA SER A 426 -58.99 29.06 -53.66
C SER A 426 -60.45 28.74 -53.29
N ARG A 427 -60.69 28.10 -52.14
CA ARG A 427 -62.04 27.89 -51.60
C ARG A 427 -62.63 29.19 -51.03
N ALA A 428 -61.82 30.05 -50.42
CA ALA A 428 -62.27 31.36 -49.94
C ALA A 428 -62.56 32.38 -51.07
N THR A 429 -61.88 32.27 -52.22
CA THR A 429 -62.17 33.10 -53.40
C THR A 429 -63.33 32.58 -54.25
N LYS A 430 -63.60 31.27 -54.27
CA LYS A 430 -64.78 30.70 -54.94
C LYS A 430 -66.13 31.02 -54.28
N THR A 431 -66.14 31.53 -53.05
CA THR A 431 -67.35 32.04 -52.39
C THR A 431 -67.71 33.48 -52.77
N PHE A 432 -66.92 34.17 -53.60
CA PHE A 432 -67.13 35.60 -53.94
C PHE A 432 -67.42 35.90 -55.42
N SER A 433 -67.71 34.90 -56.25
CA SER A 433 -68.07 35.18 -57.64
C SER A 433 -69.18 34.25 -58.13
N ASN A 434 -70.43 34.66 -57.92
CA ASN A 434 -71.48 34.48 -58.90
C ASN A 434 -72.35 35.75 -58.97
N PRO A 435 -72.76 36.19 -60.18
CA PRO A 435 -73.13 37.57 -60.48
C PRO A 435 -74.63 37.83 -60.30
N PHE A 436 -75.00 39.09 -60.04
CA PHE A 436 -76.37 39.58 -60.21
C PHE A 436 -76.40 40.75 -61.21
N PHE A 437 -77.39 40.66 -62.09
CA PHE A 437 -77.81 41.53 -63.19
C PHE A 437 -78.08 42.99 -62.80
N SER A 438 -77.72 43.93 -63.70
CA SER A 438 -78.64 44.83 -64.43
C SER A 438 -77.84 45.86 -65.23
#